data_AF-A0ABD2PTB2-F1
#
_entry.id   AF-A0ABD2PTB2-F1
#
_cell.length_a   1.000
_cell.length_b   1.000
_cell.length_c   1.000
_cell.angle_alpha   90.00
_cell.angle_beta   90.00
_cell.angle_gamma   90.00
#
_symmetry.space_group_name_H-M   'P 1'
#
loop_
_entity.id
_entity.type
_entity.pdbx_description
1 polymer ?
#
loop_
_entity_poly.entity_id
_entity_poly.type
_entity_poly.pdbx_seq_one_letter_code
_entity_poly.pdbx_strand_id
1 'polypeptide(L)'
;MCSGDLLAQKVVERKKRYDVKRGLTFWAIGTFFLGPIACKWYYTLESVYSQSKGIQKVGKMVLTDQAIFAPFALSTTMGIVGFVQSNGDLASVKNKMDSNFISVLCDNYKFWPFVQIINFNFVPIHLRLMFANSVAVIWNTYLSWRIN
;
A
#
# COMPACT_ATOMS: atom_id res chain seq x y z
N MET A 1 3.77 -0.89 7.93
CA MET A 1 4.48 -0.05 6.95
C MET A 1 5.92 0.25 7.37
N CYS A 2 6.19 0.80 8.55
CA CYS A 2 7.56 1.08 9.02
C CYS A 2 8.47 -0.14 9.12
N SER A 3 8.02 -1.21 9.78
CA SER A 3 8.80 -2.46 9.87
C SER A 3 9.08 -3.07 8.49
N GLY A 4 8.20 -2.81 7.52
CA GLY A 4 8.35 -3.23 6.13
C GLY A 4 9.37 -2.42 5.34
N ASP A 5 9.37 -1.10 5.51
CA ASP A 5 10.37 -0.22 4.88
C ASP A 5 11.76 -0.45 5.48
N LEU A 6 11.86 -0.67 6.80
CA LEU A 6 13.12 -1.01 7.47
C LEU A 6 13.72 -2.33 6.96
N LEU A 7 12.88 -3.34 6.72
CA LEU A 7 13.32 -4.62 6.13
C LEU A 7 13.71 -4.45 4.65
N ALA A 8 12.95 -3.68 3.87
CA ALA A 8 13.28 -3.40 2.48
C ALA A 8 14.62 -2.65 2.34
N GLN A 9 14.87 -1.63 3.17
CA GLN A 9 16.13 -0.89 3.16
C GLN A 9 17.34 -1.75 3.55
N LYS A 10 17.16 -2.68 4.50
CA LYS A 10 18.26 -3.50 5.04
C LYS A 10 18.56 -4.74 4.19
N VAL A 11 17.53 -5.43 3.71
CA VAL A 11 17.66 -6.72 3.00
C VAL A 11 17.84 -6.51 1.49
N VAL A 12 17.19 -5.51 0.91
CA VAL A 12 17.08 -5.35 -0.54
C VAL A 12 18.03 -4.27 -1.04
N GLU A 13 17.94 -3.06 -0.48
CA GLU A 13 18.78 -1.94 -0.94
C GLU A 13 20.23 -2.05 -0.46
N ARG A 14 20.55 -2.98 0.45
CA ARG A 14 21.88 -3.19 1.08
C ARG A 14 22.58 -1.87 1.44
N LYS A 15 21.82 -0.83 1.79
CA LYS A 15 22.37 0.49 2.08
C LYS A 15 23.15 0.44 3.38
N LYS A 16 24.43 0.87 3.34
CA LYS A 16 25.29 0.99 4.54
C LYS A 16 24.78 2.02 5.56
N ARG A 17 23.90 2.95 5.16
CA ARG A 17 23.24 3.93 6.03
C ARG A 17 21.73 3.91 5.80
N TYR A 18 20.96 3.76 6.87
CA TYR A 18 19.50 3.79 6.83
C TYR A 18 19.02 5.16 6.36
N ASP A 19 18.08 5.18 5.42
CA ASP A 19 17.36 6.41 5.08
C ASP A 19 16.24 6.59 6.13
N VAL A 20 16.66 7.08 7.29
CA VAL A 20 15.80 7.28 8.46
C VAL A 20 14.66 8.23 8.11
N LYS A 21 14.90 9.25 7.26
CA LYS A 21 13.85 10.18 6.82
C LYS A 21 12.75 9.44 6.05
N ARG A 22 13.11 8.62 5.06
CA ARG A 22 12.14 7.81 4.30
C ARG A 22 11.39 6.82 5.20
N GLY A 23 12.09 6.12 6.09
CA GLY A 23 11.47 5.17 7.03
C GLY A 23 10.50 5.85 8.00
N LEU A 24 10.85 7.03 8.51
CA LEU A 24 9.99 7.83 9.38
C LEU A 24 8.76 8.35 8.62
N THR A 25 8.91 8.75 7.36
CA THR A 25 7.78 9.18 6.52
C THR A 25 6.82 8.02 6.27
N PHE A 26 7.30 6.83 5.90
CA PHE A 26 6.43 5.66 5.76
C PHE A 26 5.76 5.23 7.07
N TRP A 27 6.45 5.39 8.20
CA TRP A 27 5.86 5.19 9.52
C TRP A 27 4.77 6.21 9.82
N ALA A 28 5.02 7.49 9.59
CA ALA A 28 4.07 8.57 9.87
C ALA A 28 2.82 8.46 8.98
N ILE A 29 2.99 8.23 7.67
CA ILE A 29 1.87 8.02 6.74
C ILE A 29 1.08 6.79 7.16
N GLY A 30 1.76 5.67 7.45
CA GLY A 30 1.11 4.43 7.83
C GLY A 30 0.34 4.50 9.15
N THR A 31 0.89 5.21 10.15
CA THR A 31 0.30 5.29 11.50
C THR A 31 -0.80 6.35 11.58
N PHE A 32 -0.60 7.53 11.01
CA PHE A 32 -1.51 8.67 11.20
C PHE A 32 -2.50 8.86 10.07
N PHE A 33 -2.20 8.35 8.87
CA PHE A 33 -3.05 8.59 7.68
C PHE A 33 -3.66 7.29 7.17
N LEU A 34 -2.86 6.42 6.56
CA LEU A 34 -3.35 5.20 5.92
C LEU A 34 -3.89 4.18 6.93
N GLY A 35 -3.34 4.10 8.14
CA GLY A 35 -3.79 3.17 9.18
C GLY A 35 -5.25 3.39 9.59
N PRO A 36 -5.62 4.57 10.11
CA PRO A 36 -7.00 4.87 10.49
C PRO A 36 -7.97 4.78 9.31
N ILE A 37 -7.56 5.27 8.13
CA ILE A 37 -8.37 5.24 6.91
C ILE A 37 -8.61 3.77 6.48
N ALA A 38 -7.57 2.93 6.46
CA ALA A 38 -7.68 1.52 6.07
C ALA A 38 -8.53 0.73 7.06
N CYS A 39 -8.38 0.96 8.37
CA CYS A 39 -9.26 0.37 9.38
C CYS A 39 -10.71 0.71 9.07
N LYS A 40 -11.05 2.00 8.95
CA LYS A 40 -12.42 2.44 8.66
C LYS A 40 -12.92 1.87 7.33
N TRP A 41 -12.08 1.84 6.30
CA TRP A 41 -12.39 1.29 4.99
C TRP A 41 -12.81 -0.17 5.04
N TYR A 42 -12.06 -1.02 5.77
CA TYR A 42 -12.43 -2.43 5.93
C TYR A 42 -13.76 -2.62 6.65
N TYR A 43 -14.05 -1.83 7.69
CA TYR A 43 -15.35 -1.83 8.35
C TYR A 43 -16.48 -1.34 7.43
N THR A 44 -16.24 -0.30 6.62
CA THR A 44 -17.20 0.18 5.63
C THR A 44 -17.52 -0.87 4.58
N LEU A 45 -16.51 -1.53 4.00
CA LEU A 45 -16.70 -2.61 3.03
C LEU A 45 -17.50 -3.76 3.64
N GLU A 46 -17.20 -4.15 4.89
CA GLU A 46 -17.93 -5.18 5.63
C GLU A 46 -19.42 -4.83 5.79
N SER A 47 -19.71 -3.57 6.15
CA SER A 47 -21.07 -3.07 6.33
C SER A 47 -21.84 -2.98 5.01
N VAL A 48 -21.22 -2.43 3.96
CA VAL A 48 -21.85 -2.23 2.65
C VAL A 48 -22.21 -3.56 1.99
N TYR A 49 -21.33 -4.56 2.10
CA TYR A 49 -21.55 -5.88 1.52
C TYR A 49 -22.05 -6.92 2.53
N SER A 50 -22.58 -6.49 3.68
CA SER A 50 -23.13 -7.37 4.72
C SER A 50 -24.23 -8.31 4.20
N GLN A 51 -25.00 -7.86 3.22
CA GLN A 51 -26.09 -8.61 2.58
C GLN A 51 -25.61 -9.65 1.55
N SER A 52 -24.36 -9.55 1.07
CA SER A 52 -23.79 -10.50 0.10
C SER A 52 -23.19 -11.71 0.82
N LYS A 53 -23.27 -12.91 0.24
CA LYS A 53 -22.75 -14.15 0.86
C LYS A 53 -21.60 -14.77 0.06
N GLY A 54 -20.70 -15.45 0.78
CA GLY A 54 -19.61 -16.26 0.21
C GLY A 54 -18.72 -15.50 -0.77
N ILE A 55 -18.36 -16.15 -1.88
CA ILE A 55 -17.43 -15.65 -2.90
C ILE A 55 -17.92 -14.34 -3.53
N GLN A 56 -19.25 -14.13 -3.66
CA GLN A 56 -19.80 -12.89 -4.23
C GLN A 56 -19.52 -11.67 -3.34
N LYS A 57 -19.53 -11.83 -2.01
CA LYS A 57 -19.16 -10.77 -1.06
C LYS A 57 -17.68 -10.39 -1.25
N VAL A 58 -16.81 -11.40 -1.26
CA VAL A 58 -15.36 -11.21 -1.42
C VAL A 58 -15.03 -10.56 -2.76
N GLY A 59 -15.62 -11.04 -3.87
CA GLY A 59 -15.40 -10.46 -5.20
C GLY A 59 -15.78 -8.98 -5.26
N LYS A 60 -16.95 -8.60 -4.72
CA LYS A 60 -17.37 -7.18 -4.67
C LYS A 60 -16.44 -6.34 -3.80
N MET A 61 -16.01 -6.85 -2.64
CA MET A 61 -15.08 -6.15 -1.76
C MET A 61 -13.74 -5.90 -2.45
N VAL A 62 -13.18 -6.91 -3.11
CA VAL A 62 -11.90 -6.80 -3.82
C VAL A 62 -12.01 -5.84 -4.99
N LEU A 63 -13.07 -5.92 -5.79
CA LEU A 63 -13.27 -4.99 -6.91
C LEU A 63 -13.34 -3.54 -6.44
N THR A 64 -14.08 -3.27 -5.37
CA THR A 64 -14.23 -1.92 -4.80
C THR A 64 -12.92 -1.43 -4.17
N ASP A 65 -12.18 -2.32 -3.49
CA ASP A 65 -10.87 -2.01 -2.94
C ASP A 65 -9.87 -1.65 -4.05
N GLN A 66 -9.83 -2.41 -5.15
CA GLN A 66 -8.92 -2.16 -6.26
C GLN A 66 -9.34 -0.94 -7.09
N ALA A 67 -10.63 -0.67 -7.26
CA ALA A 67 -11.11 0.46 -8.04
C ALA A 67 -10.96 1.81 -7.33
N ILE A 68 -11.10 1.84 -5.99
CA ILE A 68 -11.14 3.08 -5.22
C ILE A 68 -9.92 3.21 -4.34
N PHE A 69 -9.68 2.23 -3.47
CA PHE A 69 -8.68 2.34 -2.42
C PHE A 69 -7.26 2.19 -2.95
N ALA A 70 -7.00 1.26 -3.86
CA ALA A 70 -5.68 1.04 -4.44
C ALA A 70 -5.13 2.28 -5.16
N PRO A 71 -5.83 2.93 -6.12
CA PRO A 71 -5.31 4.13 -6.79
C PRO A 71 -5.17 5.31 -5.83
N PHE A 72 -6.08 5.47 -4.86
CA PHE A 72 -6.00 6.54 -3.86
C PHE A 72 -4.80 6.34 -2.91
N ALA A 73 -4.64 5.14 -2.36
CA ALA A 73 -3.54 4.84 -1.44
C ALA A 73 -2.18 4.92 -2.14
N LEU A 74 -2.10 4.44 -3.39
CA LEU A 74 -0.87 4.48 -4.18
C LEU A 74 -0.48 5.91 -4.54
N SER A 75 -1.41 6.71 -5.06
CA SER A 75 -1.16 8.12 -5.42
C SER A 75 -0.76 8.95 -4.21
N THR A 76 -1.46 8.79 -3.08
CA THR A 76 -1.13 9.50 -1.83
C THR A 76 0.25 9.10 -1.33
N THR A 77 0.58 7.81 -1.33
CA THR A 77 1.89 7.34 -0.84
C THR A 77 3.03 7.81 -1.76
N MET A 78 2.88 7.65 -3.08
CA MET A 78 3.90 8.10 -4.04
C MET A 78 4.08 9.63 -4.01
N GLY A 79 2.99 10.38 -3.86
CA GLY A 79 3.02 11.84 -3.75
C GLY A 79 3.78 12.32 -2.51
N ILE A 80 3.40 11.83 -1.32
CA ILE A 80 4.04 12.26 -0.07
C ILE A 80 5.51 11.81 -0.02
N VAL A 81 5.78 10.54 -0.38
CA VAL A 81 7.15 10.01 -0.37
C VAL A 81 8.02 10.73 -1.39
N GLY A 82 7.48 10.99 -2.59
CA GLY A 82 8.16 11.77 -3.63
C GLY A 82 8.46 13.19 -3.16
N PHE A 83 7.51 13.85 -2.49
CA PHE A 83 7.66 15.22 -1.99
C PHE A 83 8.76 15.31 -0.93
N VAL A 84 8.77 14.37 0.02
CA VAL A 84 9.80 14.31 1.06
C VAL A 84 11.17 14.00 0.47
N GLN A 85 11.27 13.06 -0.48
CA GLN A 85 12.56 12.70 -1.10
C GLN A 85 13.10 13.81 -2.02
N SER A 86 12.23 14.60 -2.63
CA SER A 86 12.62 15.72 -3.51
C SER A 86 12.86 17.02 -2.75
N ASN A 87 12.92 17.00 -1.40
CA ASN A 87 13.02 18.18 -0.54
C ASN A 87 11.99 19.29 -0.89
N GLY A 88 10.80 18.91 -1.32
CA GLY A 88 9.72 19.84 -1.67
C GLY A 88 9.63 20.23 -3.15
N ASP A 89 10.50 19.71 -4.04
CA ASP A 89 10.37 19.99 -5.48
C ASP A 89 9.21 19.21 -6.12
N LEU A 90 8.09 19.91 -6.29
CA LEU A 90 6.85 19.38 -6.88
C LEU A 90 7.00 18.98 -8.36
N ALA A 91 7.91 19.61 -9.11
CA ALA A 91 8.12 19.27 -10.52
C ALA A 91 8.76 17.88 -10.66
N SER A 92 9.77 17.59 -9.81
CA SER A 92 10.38 16.26 -9.73
C SER A 92 9.40 15.17 -9.30
N VAL A 93 8.48 15.48 -8.36
CA VAL A 93 7.43 14.53 -7.95
C VAL A 93 6.48 14.23 -9.10
N LYS A 94 6.01 15.27 -9.79
CA LYS A 94 5.09 15.13 -10.92
C LYS A 94 5.72 14.29 -12.03
N ASN A 95 6.98 14.57 -12.40
CA ASN A 95 7.69 13.79 -13.41
C ASN A 95 7.88 12.32 -13.01
N LYS A 96 8.16 12.03 -11.74
CA LYS A 96 8.24 10.64 -11.22
C LYS A 96 6.88 9.94 -11.20
N MET A 97 5.81 10.65 -10.88
CA MET A 97 4.45 10.12 -10.94
C MET A 97 4.07 9.84 -12.40
N ASP A 98 4.24 10.78 -13.31
CA ASP A 98 3.84 10.62 -14.72
C ASP A 98 4.60 9.45 -15.39
N SER A 99 5.88 9.25 -15.04
CA SER A 99 6.68 8.16 -15.59
C SER A 99 6.39 6.78 -14.98
N ASN A 100 6.19 6.70 -13.67
CA ASN A 100 6.14 5.40 -12.97
C ASN A 100 4.75 4.99 -12.46
N PHE A 101 3.82 5.94 -12.31
CA PHE A 101 2.54 5.69 -11.65
C PHE A 101 1.73 4.60 -12.35
N ILE A 102 1.56 4.70 -13.68
CA ILE A 102 0.81 3.70 -14.45
C ILE A 102 1.48 2.32 -14.36
N SER A 103 2.81 2.28 -14.50
CA SER A 103 3.57 1.03 -14.41
C SER A 103 3.42 0.39 -13.03
N VAL A 104 3.53 1.15 -11.95
CA VAL A 104 3.37 0.66 -10.58
C VAL A 104 1.93 0.24 -10.30
N LEU A 105 0.95 0.99 -10.81
CA LEU A 105 -0.47 0.67 -10.68
C LEU A 105 -0.82 -0.64 -11.40
N CYS A 106 -0.28 -0.86 -12.59
CA CYS A 106 -0.45 -2.13 -13.31
C CYS A 106 0.09 -3.32 -12.52
N ASP A 107 1.27 -3.21 -11.90
CA ASP A 107 1.77 -4.31 -11.06
C ASP A 107 0.99 -4.44 -9.75
N ASN A 108 0.46 -3.33 -9.22
CA ASN A 108 -0.42 -3.37 -8.06
C ASN A 108 -1.65 -4.25 -8.36
N TYR A 109 -2.28 -4.05 -9.52
CA TYR A 109 -3.41 -4.86 -9.99
C TYR A 109 -3.06 -6.31 -10.31
N LYS A 110 -1.79 -6.66 -10.52
CA LYS A 110 -1.38 -8.07 -10.69
C LYS A 110 -1.20 -8.79 -9.35
N PHE A 111 -0.84 -8.07 -8.30
CA PHE A 111 -0.45 -8.66 -7.03
C PHE A 111 -1.53 -8.55 -5.96
N TRP A 112 -2.05 -7.34 -5.75
CA TRP A 112 -2.94 -7.04 -4.63
C TRP A 112 -4.32 -7.68 -4.70
N PRO A 113 -4.96 -7.90 -5.86
CA PRO A 113 -6.26 -8.60 -5.89
C PRO A 113 -6.18 -10.00 -5.27
N PHE A 114 -5.12 -10.76 -5.57
CA PHE A 114 -4.93 -12.10 -5.01
C PHE A 114 -4.73 -12.05 -3.49
N VAL A 115 -3.91 -11.10 -3.03
CA VAL A 115 -3.68 -10.87 -1.59
C VAL A 115 -4.97 -10.48 -0.88
N GLN A 116 -5.78 -9.59 -1.47
CA GLN A 116 -7.02 -9.12 -0.88
C GLN A 116 -8.12 -10.20 -0.89
N ILE A 117 -8.15 -11.08 -1.90
CA ILE A 117 -9.03 -12.27 -1.87
C ILE A 117 -8.72 -13.13 -0.64
N ILE A 118 -7.43 -13.42 -0.38
CA ILE A 118 -7.01 -14.18 0.80
C ILE A 118 -7.38 -13.42 2.08
N ASN A 119 -7.11 -12.11 2.11
CA ASN A 119 -7.36 -11.24 3.26
C ASN A 119 -8.85 -11.23 3.65
N PHE A 120 -9.74 -11.00 2.69
CA PHE A 120 -11.18 -10.91 2.95
C PHE A 120 -11.83 -12.26 3.23
N ASN A 121 -11.26 -13.35 2.71
CA ASN A 121 -11.83 -14.68 2.86
C ASN A 121 -11.37 -15.38 4.16
N PHE A 122 -10.09 -15.25 4.53
CA PHE A 122 -9.51 -16.01 5.65
C PHE A 122 -9.16 -15.17 6.88
N VAL A 123 -8.95 -13.86 6.72
CA VAL A 123 -8.45 -13.02 7.81
C VAL A 123 -9.63 -12.28 8.49
N PRO A 124 -9.77 -12.39 9.82
CA PRO A 124 -10.82 -11.67 10.55
C PRO A 124 -10.57 -10.16 10.50
N ILE A 125 -11.65 -9.37 10.53
CA ILE A 125 -11.64 -7.93 10.23
C ILE A 125 -10.58 -7.12 11.01
N HIS A 126 -10.35 -7.45 12.27
CA HIS A 126 -9.38 -6.76 13.13
C HIS A 126 -7.91 -7.08 12.77
N LEU A 127 -7.63 -8.21 12.12
CA LEU A 127 -6.29 -8.61 11.68
C LEU A 127 -6.00 -8.28 10.22
N ARG A 128 -7.01 -7.88 9.43
CA ARG A 128 -6.82 -7.61 7.99
C ARG A 128 -5.79 -6.54 7.71
N LEU A 129 -5.76 -5.50 8.54
CA LEU A 129 -4.74 -4.46 8.43
C LEU A 129 -3.34 -5.02 8.74
N MET A 130 -3.20 -5.88 9.76
CA MET A 130 -1.90 -6.48 10.10
C MET A 130 -1.41 -7.41 8.98
N PHE A 131 -2.29 -8.24 8.42
CA PHE A 131 -1.97 -9.09 7.27
C PHE A 131 -1.55 -8.27 6.05
N ALA A 132 -2.33 -7.26 5.68
CA ALA A 132 -2.00 -6.38 4.56
C ALA A 132 -0.65 -5.67 4.77
N ASN A 133 -0.35 -5.26 6.01
CA ASN A 133 0.94 -4.65 6.35
C ASN A 133 2.12 -5.63 6.23
N SER A 134 1.93 -6.90 6.59
CA SER A 134 2.97 -7.93 6.41
C SER A 134 3.25 -8.19 4.93
N VAL A 135 2.22 -8.28 4.10
CA VAL A 135 2.38 -8.45 2.65
C VAL A 135 2.95 -7.19 2.00
N ALA A 136 2.64 -6.00 2.52
CA ALA A 136 3.22 -4.75 2.05
C ALA A 136 4.76 -4.72 2.17
N VAL A 137 5.36 -5.47 3.11
CA VAL A 137 6.83 -5.61 3.21
C VAL A 137 7.40 -6.29 1.96
N ILE A 138 6.75 -7.37 1.54
CA ILE A 138 7.12 -8.15 0.34
C ILE A 138 6.92 -7.29 -0.90
N TRP A 139 5.80 -6.57 -0.98
CA TRP A 139 5.50 -5.65 -2.07
C TRP A 139 6.54 -4.51 -2.20
N ASN A 140 6.91 -3.87 -1.08
CA ASN A 140 7.93 -2.81 -1.08
C ASN A 140 9.30 -3.34 -1.49
N THR A 141 9.62 -4.58 -1.11
CA THR A 141 10.84 -5.28 -1.55
C THR A 141 10.86 -5.47 -3.07
N TYR A 142 9.76 -5.97 -3.64
CA TYR A 142 9.61 -6.14 -5.09
C TYR A 142 9.73 -4.80 -5.83
N LEU A 143 9.06 -3.76 -5.34
CA LEU A 143 9.13 -2.41 -5.92
C LEU A 143 10.56 -1.85 -5.92
N SER A 144 11.30 -2.03 -4.82
CA SER A 144 12.68 -1.57 -4.71
C SER A 144 13.61 -2.29 -5.70
N TRP A 145 13.40 -3.60 -5.91
CA TRP A 145 14.11 -4.36 -6.94
C TRP A 145 13.74 -3.95 -8.37
N ARG A 146 12.47 -3.57 -8.62
CA ARG A 146 11.99 -3.24 -9.97
C ARG A 146 12.27 -1.79 -10.39
N ILE A 147 12.51 -0.89 -9.43
CA ILE A 147 12.79 0.54 -9.67
C ILE A 147 14.30 0.85 -9.70
N ASN A 148 15.14 0.03 -9.04
CA ASN A 148 16.60 0.08 -9.16
C ASN A 148 17.11 -0.81 -10.30
#